data_AF-A0A9X5V9G3-F1
#
_entry.id   AF-A0A9X5V9G3-F1
#
_cell.length_a   1.000
_cell.length_b   1.000
_cell.length_c   1.000
_cell.angle_alpha   90.00
_cell.angle_beta   90.00
_cell.angle_gamma   90.00
#
_symmetry.space_group_name_H-M   'P 1'
#
loop_
_entity.id
_entity.type
_entity.pdbx_description
1 polymer ?
#
loop_
_entity_poly.entity_id
_entity_poly.type
_entity_poly.pdbx_seq_one_letter_code
_entity_poly.pdbx_strand_id
1 'polypeptide(L)'
;MARIATNHAIDYKRKKARESEELSLCKEAEENIKSSHNIEALLLTKEQKLLIAQKLRELPENYRDVVLAHYLEEKSYQEIALQENIEVKTVEMKLYRARKWIKKHWKEEEFL
;
A
#
# COMPACT_ATOMS: atom_id res chain seq x y z
N MET A 1 2.10 -64.86 1.94
CA MET A 1 2.94 -63.81 2.55
C MET A 1 3.10 -62.56 1.66
N ALA A 2 3.25 -62.66 0.32
CA ALA A 2 3.49 -61.48 -0.53
C ALA A 2 2.28 -60.52 -0.76
N ARG A 3 1.03 -60.99 -0.60
CA ARG A 3 -0.20 -60.23 -0.91
C ARG A 3 -0.58 -59.18 0.14
N ILE A 4 -0.22 -59.42 1.40
CA ILE A 4 -0.48 -58.47 2.51
C ILE A 4 0.47 -57.28 2.40
N ALA A 5 1.75 -57.53 2.11
CA ALA A 5 2.76 -56.48 1.89
C ALA A 5 2.44 -55.60 0.67
N THR A 6 1.94 -56.19 -0.43
CA THR A 6 1.52 -55.43 -1.62
C THR A 6 0.28 -54.59 -1.37
N ASN A 7 -0.75 -55.14 -0.72
CA ASN A 7 -1.93 -54.37 -0.33
C ASN A 7 -1.56 -53.20 0.60
N HIS A 8 -0.69 -53.45 1.57
CA HIS A 8 -0.21 -52.41 2.48
C HIS A 8 0.56 -51.29 1.74
N ALA A 9 1.39 -51.64 0.76
CA ALA A 9 2.07 -50.65 -0.09
C ALA A 9 1.09 -49.84 -0.96
N ILE A 10 0.04 -50.48 -1.48
CA ILE A 10 -1.02 -49.80 -2.26
C ILE A 10 -1.81 -48.83 -1.38
N ASP A 11 -2.19 -49.25 -0.18
CA ASP A 11 -2.94 -48.41 0.76
C ASP A 11 -2.11 -47.23 1.25
N TYR A 12 -0.82 -47.44 1.54
CA TYR A 12 0.11 -46.37 1.89
C TYR A 12 0.26 -45.35 0.75
N LYS A 13 0.42 -45.82 -0.50
CA LYS A 13 0.50 -44.94 -1.68
C LYS A 13 -0.80 -44.14 -1.88
N ARG A 14 -1.96 -44.78 -1.69
CA ARG A 14 -3.29 -44.12 -1.80
C ARG A 14 -3.50 -43.09 -0.70
N LYS A 15 -3.11 -43.39 0.54
CA LYS A 15 -3.18 -42.45 1.66
C LYS A 15 -2.29 -41.22 1.41
N LYS A 16 -1.04 -41.45 1.00
CA LYS A 16 -0.08 -40.37 0.70
C LYS A 16 -0.52 -39.49 -0.49
N ALA A 17 -1.18 -40.06 -1.49
CA ALA A 17 -1.74 -39.31 -2.60
C ALA A 17 -2.87 -38.35 -2.16
N ARG A 18 -3.79 -38.84 -1.30
CA ARG A 18 -4.86 -38.00 -0.73
C ARG A 18 -4.32 -36.87 0.16
N GLU A 19 -3.37 -37.17 1.03
CA GLU A 19 -2.73 -36.14 1.88
C GLU A 19 -2.02 -35.06 1.04
N SER A 20 -1.40 -35.46 -0.09
CA SER A 20 -0.79 -34.51 -1.02
C SER A 20 -1.81 -33.63 -1.75
N GLU A 21 -2.98 -34.17 -2.09
CA GLU A 21 -4.05 -33.45 -2.77
C GLU A 21 -4.71 -32.43 -1.83
N GLU A 22 -5.02 -32.82 -0.59
CA GLU A 22 -5.51 -31.91 0.45
C GLU A 22 -4.52 -30.76 0.72
N LEU A 23 -3.22 -31.07 0.81
CA LEU A 23 -2.19 -30.04 0.98
C LEU A 23 -2.11 -29.08 -0.22
N SER A 24 -2.32 -29.58 -1.43
CA SER A 24 -2.33 -28.77 -2.65
C SER A 24 -3.52 -27.81 -2.68
N LEU A 25 -4.71 -28.30 -2.32
CA LEU A 25 -5.94 -27.50 -2.24
C LEU A 25 -5.83 -26.40 -1.18
N CYS A 26 -5.26 -26.71 0.00
CA CYS A 26 -5.00 -25.71 1.03
C CYS A 26 -4.04 -24.61 0.53
N LYS A 27 -2.97 -24.99 -0.18
CA LYS A 27 -2.02 -24.02 -0.74
C LYS A 27 -2.66 -23.13 -1.80
N GLU A 28 -3.46 -23.68 -2.70
CA GLU A 28 -4.19 -22.89 -3.70
C GLU A 28 -5.19 -21.93 -3.04
N ALA A 29 -5.87 -22.35 -1.98
CA ALA A 29 -6.78 -21.48 -1.23
C ALA A 29 -6.02 -20.32 -0.56
N GLU A 30 -4.87 -20.59 0.07
CA GLU A 30 -4.01 -19.58 0.67
C GLU A 30 -3.46 -18.59 -0.36
N GLU A 31 -3.04 -19.06 -1.54
CA GLU A 31 -2.53 -18.22 -2.62
C GLU A 31 -3.63 -17.33 -3.21
N ASN A 32 -4.85 -17.85 -3.38
CA ASN A 32 -5.99 -17.05 -3.83
C ASN A 32 -6.37 -15.95 -2.83
N ILE A 33 -6.37 -16.25 -1.53
CA ILE A 33 -6.65 -15.25 -0.48
C ILE A 33 -5.58 -14.16 -0.50
N LYS A 34 -4.30 -14.52 -0.58
CA LYS A 34 -3.19 -13.55 -0.68
C LYS A 34 -3.30 -12.68 -1.93
N SER A 35 -3.66 -13.28 -3.07
CA SER A 35 -3.86 -12.56 -4.33
C SER A 35 -5.01 -11.56 -4.23
N SER A 36 -6.16 -11.99 -3.70
CA SER A 36 -7.32 -11.11 -3.48
C SER A 36 -6.97 -9.95 -2.56
N HIS A 37 -6.29 -10.22 -1.44
CA HIS A 37 -5.88 -9.19 -0.49
C HIS A 37 -4.89 -8.19 -1.10
N ASN A 38 -3.96 -8.66 -1.94
CA ASN A 38 -3.06 -7.78 -2.68
C ASN A 38 -3.82 -6.90 -3.68
N ILE A 39 -4.82 -7.43 -4.39
CA ILE A 39 -5.63 -6.64 -5.33
C ILE A 39 -6.41 -5.56 -4.57
N GLU A 40 -7.06 -5.91 -3.46
CA GLU A 40 -7.78 -4.97 -2.61
C GLU A 40 -6.86 -3.87 -2.07
N ALA A 41 -5.67 -4.23 -1.56
CA ALA A 41 -4.68 -3.26 -1.10
C ALA A 41 -4.21 -2.33 -2.23
N LEU A 42 -4.05 -2.87 -3.44
CA LEU A 42 -3.63 -2.09 -4.62
C LEU A 42 -4.75 -1.16 -5.11
N LEU A 43 -6.02 -1.57 -5.01
CA LEU A 43 -7.16 -0.71 -5.29
C LEU A 43 -7.32 0.39 -4.24
N LEU A 44 -7.24 0.05 -2.95
CA LEU A 44 -7.31 1.00 -1.85
C LEU A 44 -6.23 2.09 -1.97
N THR A 45 -5.00 1.70 -2.29
CA THR A 45 -3.90 2.67 -2.50
C THR A 45 -4.13 3.56 -3.72
N LYS A 46 -4.77 3.07 -4.79
CA LYS A 46 -5.14 3.90 -5.95
C LYS A 46 -6.24 4.90 -5.60
N GLU A 47 -7.27 4.48 -4.88
CA GLU A 47 -8.36 5.36 -4.43
C GLU A 47 -7.85 6.44 -3.48
N GLN A 48 -7.01 6.07 -2.52
CA GLN A 48 -6.33 7.02 -1.63
C GLN A 48 -5.47 8.01 -2.40
N LYS A 49 -4.70 7.56 -3.40
CA LYS A 49 -3.91 8.47 -4.26
C LYS A 49 -4.79 9.45 -5.03
N LEU A 50 -5.92 8.99 -5.59
CA LEU A 50 -6.87 9.87 -6.28
C LEU A 50 -7.50 10.88 -5.34
N LEU A 51 -7.89 10.46 -4.13
CA LEU A 51 -8.41 11.35 -3.09
C LEU A 51 -7.39 12.41 -2.71
N ILE A 52 -6.14 12.02 -2.42
CA ILE A 52 -5.05 12.94 -2.13
C ILE A 52 -4.83 13.92 -3.29
N ALA A 53 -4.82 13.43 -4.53
CA ALA A 53 -4.67 14.29 -5.71
C ALA A 53 -5.82 15.29 -5.86
N GLN A 54 -7.06 14.88 -5.59
CA GLN A 54 -8.22 15.78 -5.59
C GLN A 54 -8.08 16.85 -4.51
N LYS A 55 -7.75 16.44 -3.29
CA LYS A 55 -7.60 17.33 -2.14
C LYS A 55 -6.42 18.30 -2.30
N LEU A 56 -5.32 17.87 -2.93
CA LEU A 56 -4.22 18.74 -3.31
C LEU A 56 -4.61 19.84 -4.32
N ARG A 57 -5.66 19.65 -5.12
CA ARG A 57 -6.19 20.72 -5.98
C ARG A 57 -6.95 21.80 -5.22
N GLU A 58 -7.48 21.47 -4.04
CA GLU A 58 -8.12 22.46 -3.15
C GLU A 58 -7.07 23.32 -2.43
N LEU A 59 -5.83 22.83 -2.31
CA LEU A 59 -4.74 23.54 -1.68
C LEU A 59 -4.33 24.76 -2.54
N PRO A 60 -4.14 25.96 -1.94
CA PRO A 60 -3.60 27.10 -2.67
C PRO A 60 -2.27 26.76 -3.35
N GLU A 61 -2.12 27.22 -4.60
CA GLU A 61 -0.96 26.96 -5.45
C GLU A 61 0.38 27.25 -4.75
N ASN A 62 0.44 28.37 -4.02
CA ASN A 62 1.61 28.79 -3.22
C ASN A 62 2.10 27.76 -2.19
N TYR A 63 1.25 26.83 -1.77
CA TYR A 63 1.55 25.77 -0.81
C TYR A 63 1.69 24.40 -1.46
N ARG A 64 0.97 24.18 -2.57
CA ARG A 64 0.89 22.90 -3.26
C ARG A 64 2.26 22.41 -3.69
N ASP A 65 3.06 23.27 -4.30
CA ASP A 65 4.34 22.88 -4.89
C ASP A 65 5.35 22.48 -3.80
N VAL A 66 5.35 23.20 -2.67
CA VAL A 66 6.21 22.88 -1.53
C VAL A 66 5.77 21.59 -0.83
N VAL A 67 4.47 21.35 -0.70
CA VAL A 67 3.93 20.12 -0.12
C VAL A 67 4.21 18.92 -1.02
N LEU A 68 4.03 19.05 -2.33
CA LEU A 68 4.36 18.01 -3.31
C LEU A 68 5.85 17.67 -3.27
N ALA A 69 6.73 18.67 -3.36
CA ALA A 69 8.16 18.46 -3.34
C ALA A 69 8.62 17.76 -2.04
N HIS A 70 8.02 18.09 -0.90
CA HIS A 70 8.39 17.48 0.37
C HIS A 70 7.82 16.07 0.58
N TYR A 71 6.52 15.86 0.32
CA TYR A 71 5.83 14.60 0.67
C TYR A 71 5.78 13.59 -0.47
N LEU A 72 5.82 14.04 -1.74
CA LEU A 72 5.76 13.15 -2.90
C LEU A 72 7.15 12.90 -3.49
N GLU A 73 7.99 13.94 -3.55
CA GLU A 73 9.35 13.85 -4.10
C GLU A 73 10.43 13.63 -3.02
N GLU A 74 10.03 13.56 -1.74
CA GLU A 74 10.90 13.34 -0.58
C GLU A 74 12.07 14.33 -0.47
N LYS A 75 11.94 15.52 -1.05
CA LYS A 75 13.00 16.55 -1.03
C LYS A 75 13.14 17.16 0.37
N SER A 76 14.39 17.44 0.73
CA SER A 76 14.75 18.20 1.91
C SER A 76 14.34 19.67 1.77
N TYR A 77 14.22 20.38 2.90
CA TYR A 77 13.89 21.81 2.88
C TYR A 77 14.95 22.64 2.13
N GLN A 78 16.21 22.18 2.13
CA GLN A 78 17.30 22.83 1.41
C GLN A 78 17.16 22.68 -0.11
N GLU A 79 16.80 21.48 -0.59
CA GLU A 79 16.58 21.23 -2.02
C GLU A 79 15.37 22.00 -2.54
N ILE A 80 14.29 22.07 -1.76
CA ILE A 80 13.10 22.85 -2.12
C ILE A 80 13.43 24.35 -2.15
N ALA A 81 14.18 24.84 -1.17
CA ALA A 81 14.64 26.23 -1.13
C ALA A 81 15.47 26.60 -2.37
N LEU A 82 16.38 25.71 -2.79
CA LEU A 82 17.20 25.89 -3.98
C LEU A 82 16.37 25.86 -5.27
N GLN A 83 15.42 24.92 -5.39
CA GLN A 83 14.58 24.78 -6.58
C GLN A 83 13.65 25.99 -6.77
N GLU A 84 13.02 26.44 -5.70
CA GLU A 84 12.05 27.55 -5.71
C GLU A 84 12.74 28.92 -5.56
N ASN A 85 14.07 28.94 -5.43
CA ASN A 85 14.89 30.13 -5.20
C ASN A 85 14.38 31.02 -4.03
N ILE A 86 14.08 30.37 -2.90
CA ILE A 86 13.59 31.01 -1.67
C ILE A 86 14.42 30.57 -0.47
N GLU A 87 14.33 31.31 0.64
CA GLU A 87 15.00 30.90 1.88
C GLU A 87 14.39 29.62 2.47
N VAL A 88 15.24 28.79 3.10
CA VAL A 88 14.81 27.58 3.85
C VAL A 88 13.75 27.92 4.89
N LYS A 89 13.88 29.06 5.60
CA LYS A 89 12.87 29.55 6.55
C LYS A 89 11.51 29.81 5.90
N THR A 90 11.50 30.25 4.63
CA THR A 90 10.28 30.48 3.86
C THR A 90 9.62 29.15 3.51
N VAL A 91 10.41 28.13 3.14
CA VAL A 91 9.93 26.75 2.92
C VAL A 91 9.27 26.20 4.19
N GLU A 92 9.92 26.33 5.35
CA GLU A 92 9.38 25.91 6.64
C GLU A 92 8.05 26.60 6.96
N MET A 93 7.99 27.93 6.78
CA MET A 93 6.78 28.70 7.04
C MET A 93 5.65 28.34 6.07
N LYS A 94 5.95 28.13 4.79
CA LYS A 94 4.98 27.65 3.79
C LYS A 94 4.44 26.27 4.15
N LEU A 95 5.29 25.31 4.51
CA LEU A 95 4.89 23.96 4.95
C LEU A 95 4.04 24.01 6.23
N TYR A 96 4.43 24.85 7.19
CA TYR A 96 3.64 25.04 8.41
C TYR A 96 2.24 25.57 8.11
N ARG A 97 2.13 26.61 7.28
CA ARG A 97 0.85 27.19 6.87
C ARG A 97 0.02 26.19 6.07
N ALA A 98 0.66 25.42 5.18
CA ALA A 98 0.01 24.37 4.41
C ALA A 98 -0.63 23.31 5.32
N ARG A 99 0.12 22.79 6.30
CA ARG A 99 -0.42 21.83 7.29
C ARG A 99 -1.57 22.41 8.10
N LYS A 100 -1.48 23.68 8.52
CA LYS A 100 -2.56 24.36 9.23
C LYS A 100 -3.81 24.54 8.36
N TRP A 101 -3.62 24.84 7.09
CA TRP A 101 -4.70 24.95 6.12
C TRP A 101 -5.38 23.59 5.92
N ILE A 102 -4.58 22.54 5.70
CA ILE A 102 -5.05 21.15 5.56
C ILE A 102 -5.87 20.76 6.77
N LYS A 103 -5.34 20.93 7.98
CA LYS A 103 -6.04 20.60 9.23
C LYS A 103 -7.35 21.36 9.43
N LYS A 104 -7.46 22.57 8.86
CA LYS A 104 -8.68 23.39 8.97
C LYS A 104 -9.75 22.98 7.95
N HIS A 105 -9.34 22.53 6.76
CA HIS A 105 -10.25 22.30 5.64
C HIS A 105 -10.58 20.83 5.41
N TRP A 106 -9.70 19.91 5.81
CA TRP A 106 -9.95 18.48 5.70
C TRP A 106 -10.36 17.92 7.05
N LYS A 107 -11.40 17.09 7.06
CA LYS A 107 -11.84 16.37 8.27
C LYS A 107 -11.19 15.00 8.32
N GLU A 108 -10.84 14.52 9.51
CA GLU A 108 -10.32 13.16 9.72
C GLU A 108 -11.29 12.08 9.18
N GLU A 109 -12.59 12.35 9.22
CA GLU A 109 -13.65 11.50 8.64
C GLU A 109 -13.55 11.31 7.12
N GLU A 110 -12.86 12.19 6.39
CA GLU A 110 -12.69 12.08 4.94
C GLU A 110 -11.58 11.10 4.53
N PHE A 111 -10.81 10.58 5.49
CA PHE A 111 -9.70 9.64 5.25
C PHE A 111 -9.84 8.30 6.00
N LEU A 112 -10.97 8.09 6.67
CA LEU A 112 -11.37 6.83 7.32
C LEU A 112 -12.19 5.97 6.35
#